data_AF-A0A1Y5D1P2-F1
#
_entry.id   AF-A0A1Y5D1P2-F1
#
_cell.length_a   1.000
_cell.length_b   1.000
_cell.length_c   1.000
_cell.angle_alpha   90.00
_cell.angle_beta   90.00
_cell.angle_gamma   90.00
#
_symmetry.space_group_name_H-M   'P 1'
#
loop_
_entity.id
_entity.type
_entity.pdbx_description
1 polymer ?
#
loop_
_entity_poly.entity_id
_entity_poly.type
_entity_poly.pdbx_seq_one_letter_code
_entity_poly.pdbx_strand_id
1 'polypeptide(L)'
;MEKETQPWLQAKVVYLDFEGGFYGLVTEKGSKLLPMNLAKEYKIVDTVLKIKGHKVEGIATTKQWGTLYKLADVQLIQLGKKQAPNSY
;
A
#
# COMPACT_ATOMS: atom_id res chain seq x y z
N MET A 1 15.01 -23.79 -11.18
CA MET A 1 14.54 -22.84 -10.16
C MET A 1 13.60 -21.86 -10.84
N GLU A 2 12.30 -22.14 -10.85
CA GLU A 2 11.32 -21.16 -11.32
C GLU A 2 11.29 -20.04 -10.29
N LYS A 3 11.77 -18.86 -10.66
CA LYS A 3 11.46 -17.64 -9.92
C LYS A 3 9.95 -17.45 -10.10
N GLU A 4 9.15 -17.81 -9.10
CA GLU A 4 7.73 -17.45 -9.08
C GLU A 4 7.65 -15.93 -9.22
N THR A 5 7.38 -15.47 -10.44
CA THR A 5 7.14 -14.07 -10.70
C THR A 5 5.80 -13.74 -10.05
N GLN A 6 5.86 -13.21 -8.83
CA GLN A 6 4.69 -12.70 -8.12
C GLN A 6 3.88 -11.82 -9.09
N PRO A 7 2.57 -12.07 -9.25
CA PRO A 7 1.77 -11.32 -10.22
C PRO A 7 1.73 -9.85 -9.83
N TRP A 8 1.70 -8.97 -10.83
CA TRP A 8 1.43 -7.57 -10.59
C TRP A 8 0.02 -7.40 -10.04
N LEU A 9 -0.12 -6.61 -8.99
CA LEU A 9 -1.40 -6.21 -8.41
C LEU A 9 -1.55 -4.70 -8.57
N GLN A 10 -2.75 -4.24 -8.95
CA GLN A 10 -3.09 -2.83 -8.86
C GLN A 10 -3.72 -2.56 -7.50
N ALA A 11 -3.26 -1.51 -6.82
CA ALA A 11 -3.74 -1.13 -5.51
C ALA A 11 -3.78 0.38 -5.33
N LYS A 12 -4.78 0.84 -4.57
CA LYS A 12 -4.97 2.23 -4.20
C LYS A 12 -4.43 2.49 -2.79
N VAL A 13 -3.70 3.58 -2.64
CA VAL A 13 -3.19 4.07 -1.36
C VAL A 13 -4.33 4.70 -0.56
N VAL A 14 -4.50 4.23 0.67
CA VAL A 14 -5.46 4.75 1.65
C VAL A 14 -4.72 5.22 2.90
N TYR A 15 -5.25 6.24 3.55
CA TYR A 15 -4.81 6.62 4.89
C TYR A 15 -5.86 6.17 5.91
N LEU A 16 -5.40 5.60 7.01
CA LEU A 16 -6.21 5.09 8.11
C LEU A 16 -5.79 5.89 9.34
N ASP A 17 -6.75 6.56 9.99
CA ASP A 17 -6.53 7.53 11.07
C ASP A 17 -6.52 6.91 12.47
N PHE A 18 -6.80 5.61 12.59
CA PHE A 18 -6.71 4.87 13.86
C PHE A 18 -5.29 4.34 14.15
N GLU A 19 -5.05 3.89 15.39
CA GLU A 19 -3.77 3.34 15.86
C GLU A 19 -2.56 4.29 15.64
N GLY A 20 -2.78 5.61 15.60
CA GLY A 20 -1.73 6.61 15.39
C GLY A 20 -1.45 6.95 13.92
N GLY A 21 -2.32 6.55 12.99
CA GLY A 21 -2.25 6.98 11.60
C GLY A 21 -1.28 6.15 10.76
N PHE A 22 -1.74 5.56 9.66
CA PHE A 22 -0.87 4.83 8.73
C PHE A 22 -1.43 4.76 7.31
N TYR A 23 -0.53 4.46 6.37
CA TYR A 23 -0.89 4.25 4.98
C TYR A 23 -1.03 2.76 4.70
N GLY A 24 -2.12 2.39 4.04
CA GLY A 24 -2.41 1.04 3.57
C GLY A 24 -2.58 0.99 2.05
N LEU A 25 -2.66 -0.21 1.50
CA LEU A 25 -2.98 -0.45 0.09
C LEU A 25 -4.24 -1.31 0.00
N VAL A 26 -5.19 -0.91 -0.84
CA VAL A 26 -6.39 -1.71 -1.14
C VAL A 26 -6.32 -2.14 -2.60
N THR A 27 -6.27 -3.45 -2.85
CA THR A 27 -6.24 -3.99 -4.21
C THR A 27 -7.58 -3.80 -4.92
N GLU A 28 -7.60 -3.93 -6.25
CA GLU A 28 -8.86 -3.89 -7.02
C GLU A 28 -9.88 -4.93 -6.56
N LYS A 29 -9.42 -6.05 -5.98
CA LYS A 29 -10.27 -7.10 -5.40
C LYS A 29 -10.71 -6.81 -3.96
N GLY A 30 -10.41 -5.63 -3.43
CA GLY A 30 -10.74 -5.23 -2.05
C GLY A 30 -9.84 -5.82 -0.97
N SER A 31 -8.75 -6.53 -1.33
CA SER A 31 -7.80 -7.04 -0.34
C SER A 31 -7.01 -5.89 0.27
N LYS A 32 -6.90 -5.90 1.60
CA LYS A 32 -6.19 -4.89 2.38
C LYS A 32 -4.76 -5.36 2.64
N LEU A 33 -3.78 -4.58 2.23
CA LEU A 33 -2.36 -4.87 2.42
C LEU A 33 -1.74 -3.76 3.27
N LEU A 34 -0.98 -4.16 4.28
CA LEU A 34 -0.20 -3.27 5.14
C LEU A 34 1.25 -3.25 4.63
N PRO A 35 1.64 -2.22 3.85
CA PRO A 35 2.96 -2.19 3.24
C PRO A 35 4.04 -1.87 4.26
N MET A 36 5.09 -2.69 4.31
CA MET A 36 6.22 -2.48 5.22
C MET A 36 7.18 -1.38 4.75
N ASN A 37 7.24 -1.14 3.44
CA ASN A 37 8.25 -0.31 2.79
C ASN A 37 7.66 0.61 1.72
N LEU A 38 6.44 1.14 1.93
CA LEU A 38 5.86 2.12 1.02
C LEU A 38 6.67 3.42 1.04
N ALA A 39 7.23 3.77 -0.12
CA ALA A 39 8.04 4.97 -0.31
C ALA A 39 7.23 6.25 0.00
N LYS A 40 7.92 7.30 0.48
CA LYS A 40 7.25 8.52 0.97
C LYS A 40 6.54 9.26 -0.16
N GLU A 41 7.07 9.24 -1.38
CA GLU A 41 6.44 9.87 -2.55
C GLU A 41 5.06 9.31 -2.88
N TYR A 42 4.78 8.07 -2.48
CA TYR A 42 3.50 7.41 -2.73
C TYR A 42 2.52 7.49 -1.56
N LYS A 43 2.90 8.13 -0.45
CA LYS A 43 2.02 8.35 0.72
C LYS A 43 1.08 9.52 0.48
N ILE A 44 0.28 9.41 -0.58
CA ILE A 44 -0.76 10.37 -0.95
C ILE A 44 -2.03 9.56 -1.18
N VAL A 45 -3.11 9.93 -0.48
CA VAL A 45 -4.42 9.26 -0.60
C VAL A 45 -4.87 9.27 -2.06
N ASP A 46 -5.49 8.17 -2.49
CA ASP A 46 -5.94 7.92 -3.86
C ASP A 46 -4.81 7.76 -4.91
N THR A 47 -3.56 7.62 -4.50
CA THR A 47 -2.49 7.16 -5.39
C THR A 47 -2.76 5.73 -5.82
N VAL A 48 -2.72 5.47 -7.13
CA VAL A 48 -2.87 4.14 -7.72
C VAL A 48 -1.49 3.63 -8.14
N LEU A 49 -1.14 2.44 -7.64
CA LEU A 49 0.15 1.80 -7.88
C LEU A 49 -0.06 0.41 -8.49
N LYS A 50 0.87 0.02 -9.36
CA LYS A 50 1.12 -1.37 -9.70
C LYS A 50 2.22 -1.89 -8.77
N ILE A 51 1.97 -2.97 -8.06
CA ILE A 51 2.91 -3.52 -7.08
C ILE A 51 3.20 -5.00 -7.34
N LYS A 52 4.41 -5.42 -6.97
CA LYS A 52 4.77 -6.82 -6.71
C LYS A 52 5.34 -6.93 -5.32
N GLY A 53 5.26 -8.12 -4.75
CA GLY A 53 5.78 -8.37 -3.41
C GLY A 53 5.30 -9.71 -2.87
N HIS A 54 5.43 -9.87 -1.57
CA HIS A 54 4.98 -11.07 -0.87
C HIS A 54 4.36 -10.71 0.47
N LYS A 55 3.41 -11.55 0.89
CA LYS A 55 2.90 -11.51 2.26
C LYS A 55 4.03 -11.89 3.20
N VAL A 56 4.04 -11.27 4.37
CA VAL A 56 5.00 -11.61 5.43
C VAL A 56 4.22 -12.25 6.56
N GLU A 57 4.60 -13.48 6.90
CA GLU A 57 3.98 -14.28 7.96
C GLU A 57 4.86 -14.31 9.20
N GLY A 58 4.29 -14.68 10.35
CA GLY A 58 5.03 -14.85 11.61
C GLY A 58 5.46 -13.55 12.31
N ILE A 59 5.09 -12.37 11.79
CA ILE A 59 5.34 -11.09 12.44
C ILE A 59 4.07 -10.61 13.13
N ALA A 60 4.12 -10.51 14.45
CA ALA A 60 3.08 -9.84 15.23
C ALA A 60 3.13 -8.33 14.95
N THR A 61 1.98 -7.74 14.64
CA THR A 61 1.84 -6.29 14.42
C THR A 61 0.80 -5.74 15.36
N THR A 62 1.02 -4.51 15.85
CA THR A 62 0.01 -3.79 16.63
C THR A 62 -1.18 -3.36 15.76
N LYS A 63 -1.01 -3.35 14.43
CA LYS A 63 -2.04 -2.94 13.49
C LYS A 63 -3.01 -4.10 13.25
N GLN A 64 -4.28 -3.90 13.58
CA GLN A 64 -5.33 -4.92 13.35
C GLN A 64 -5.98 -4.79 11.96
N TRP A 65 -5.25 -4.24 10.98
CA TRP A 65 -5.77 -3.99 9.63
C TRP A 65 -4.81 -4.49 8.54
N GLY A 66 -5.39 -5.25 7.60
CA GLY A 66 -4.71 -5.72 6.40
C GLY A 66 -3.68 -6.83 6.65
N THR A 67 -3.14 -7.36 5.57
CA THR A 67 -2.07 -8.36 5.61
C THR A 67 -0.72 -7.68 5.41
N LEU A 68 0.27 -7.97 6.26
CA LEU A 68 1.63 -7.48 6.06
C LEU A 68 2.15 -7.88 4.69
N TYR A 69 2.68 -6.90 3.97
CA TYR A 69 3.15 -7.08 2.61
C TYR A 69 4.43 -6.30 2.38
N LYS A 70 5.46 -6.99 1.88
CA LYS A 70 6.74 -6.39 1.51
C LYS A 70 6.76 -6.16 0.01
N LEU A 71 6.84 -4.90 -0.39
CA LEU A 71 6.90 -4.49 -1.79
C LEU A 71 8.29 -4.84 -2.35
N ALA A 72 8.31 -5.56 -3.47
CA ALA A 72 9.50 -5.87 -4.24
C ALA A 72 9.67 -4.88 -5.41
N ASP A 73 8.59 -4.61 -6.13
CA ASP A 73 8.53 -3.62 -7.20
C ASP A 73 7.29 -2.75 -7.06
N VAL A 74 7.42 -1.49 -7.44
CA VAL A 74 6.33 -0.50 -7.42
C VAL A 74 6.42 0.34 -8.69
N GLN A 75 5.29 0.53 -9.37
CA GLN A 75 5.14 1.45 -10.49
C GLN A 75 3.96 2.38 -10.20
N LEU A 76 4.18 3.68 -10.39
CA LEU A 76 3.12 4.66 -10.30
C LEU A 76 2.21 4.55 -11.53
N ILE A 77 0.91 4.41 -11.30
CA ILE A 77 -0.11 4.50 -12.35
C ILE A 77 -0.72 5.90 -12.34
N GLN A 78 -1.11 6.37 -11.15
CA GLN A 78 -1.70 7.69 -10.97
C GLN A 78 -1.33 8.22 -9.59
N LEU A 79 -0.78 9.43 -9.50
CA LEU A 79 -0.57 10.07 -8.22
C LEU A 79 -1.91 10.61 -7.68
N GLY A 80 -2.17 10.38 -6.40
CA GLY A 80 -3.32 10.95 -5.73
C GLY A 80 -3.32 12.46 -5.82
N LYS A 81 -4.50 13.07 -5.87
CA LYS A 81 -4.58 14.53 -5.75
C LYS A 81 -4.13 14.87 -4.33
N LYS A 82 -2.95 15.48 -4.20
CA LYS A 82 -2.57 16.18 -2.97
C LYS A 82 -3.76 17.11 -2.69
N GLN A 83 -4.52 16.89 -1.62
CA GLN A 83 -5.52 17.87 -1.21
C GLN A 83 -4.76 19.19 -1.20
N ALA A 84 -5.16 20.12 -2.08
CA ALA A 84 -4.71 21.49 -1.93
C ALA A 84 -5.04 21.83 -0.47
N PRO A 85 -4.12 22.43 0.29
CA PRO A 85 -4.50 22.98 1.58
C PRO A 85 -5.68 23.89 1.27
N ASN A 86 -6.88 23.53 1.72
CA ASN A 86 -8.01 24.43 1.60
C ASN A 86 -7.57 25.68 2.37
N SER A 87 -7.38 26.75 1.62
CA SER A 87 -7.33 28.11 2.13
C SER A 87 -8.54 28.29 3.04
N TYR A 88 -8.24 28.69 4.29
CA TYR A 88 -9.23 29.11 5.27
C TYR A 88 -10.12 30.24 4.74
#